data_AF-A0AAP0PAI9-F1
#
_entry.id   AF-A0AAP0PAI9-F1
#
_cell.length_a   1.000
_cell.length_b   1.000
_cell.length_c   1.000
_cell.angle_alpha   90.00
_cell.angle_beta   90.00
_cell.angle_gamma   90.00
#
_symmetry.space_group_name_H-M   'P 1'
#
loop_
_entity.id
_entity.type
_entity.pdbx_description
1 polymer ?
#
loop_
_entity_poly.entity_id
_entity_poly.type
_entity_poly.pdbx_seq_one_letter_code
_entity_poly.pdbx_strand_id
1 'polypeptide(L)'
;MSGIVKGHLLNGVCTAQYRDEDLNLRYSYKDEEMSFIPSISLPSNAVSFAFKRRFGSSDKLSYWYNFDSSSWSTVYKHTVGKDLKFKAGYDSEVRLGWASLWLGDEDGKTTTAPMKMKVQFMLQVPQDDINSSALMFRVKKRWDI
;
A
#
# COMPACT_ATOMS: atom_id res chain seq x y z
N MET A 1 14.58 -23.81 -0.95
CA MET A 1 14.65 -23.28 -2.33
C MET A 1 13.49 -22.30 -2.50
N SER A 2 13.72 -21.11 -3.03
CA SER A 2 12.65 -20.12 -3.28
C SER A 2 12.61 -19.79 -4.77
N GLY A 3 11.42 -19.47 -5.28
CA GLY A 3 11.22 -19.24 -6.71
C GLY A 3 10.02 -18.37 -6.99
N ILE A 4 10.06 -17.65 -8.11
CA ILE A 4 8.94 -16.86 -8.60
C ILE A 4 8.78 -17.06 -10.10
N VAL A 5 7.56 -17.37 -10.52
CA VAL A 5 7.18 -17.46 -11.93
C VAL A 5 6.06 -16.47 -12.18
N LYS A 6 6.16 -15.74 -13.30
CA LYS A 6 5.13 -14.79 -13.73
C LYS A 6 4.77 -15.06 -15.18
N GLY A 7 3.48 -14.99 -15.48
CA GLY A 7 2.97 -15.15 -16.83
C GLY A 7 1.79 -14.22 -17.05
N HIS A 8 1.64 -13.76 -18.30
CA HIS A 8 0.43 -13.07 -18.72
C HIS A 8 -0.68 -14.09 -18.95
N LEU A 9 -1.87 -13.80 -18.43
CA LEU A 9 -3.07 -14.59 -18.63
C LEU A 9 -4.28 -13.63 -18.72
N LEU A 10 -5.04 -13.74 -19.80
CA LEU A 10 -6.11 -12.79 -20.14
C LEU A 10 -5.57 -11.34 -20.10
N ASN A 11 -6.30 -10.42 -19.45
CA ASN A 11 -5.91 -9.02 -19.27
C ASN A 11 -5.09 -8.77 -17.98
N GLY A 12 -4.42 -9.79 -17.45
CA GLY A 12 -3.72 -9.71 -16.18
C GLY A 12 -2.42 -10.51 -16.13
N VAL A 13 -1.82 -10.53 -14.93
CA VAL A 13 -0.57 -11.25 -14.65
C VAL A 13 -0.82 -12.26 -13.55
N CYS A 14 -0.58 -13.54 -13.85
CA CYS A 14 -0.46 -14.61 -12.87
C CYS A 14 0.95 -14.60 -12.28
N THR A 15 1.06 -14.70 -10.96
CA THR A 15 2.30 -14.88 -10.23
C THR A 15 2.16 -16.10 -9.35
N ALA A 16 3.09 -17.04 -9.47
CA ALA A 16 3.29 -18.12 -8.52
C ALA A 16 4.61 -17.84 -7.80
N GLN A 17 4.56 -17.74 -6.47
CA GLN A 17 5.71 -17.50 -5.63
C GLN A 17 5.80 -18.62 -4.60
N TYR A 18 6.92 -19.35 -4.61
CA TYR A 18 7.23 -20.36 -3.60
C TYR A 18 8.32 -19.85 -2.67
N ARG A 19 8.06 -19.88 -1.37
CA ARG A 19 9.00 -19.44 -0.34
C ARG A 19 8.66 -20.13 0.98
N ASP A 20 9.68 -20.66 1.65
CA ASP A 20 9.57 -21.19 3.02
C ASP A 20 8.42 -22.22 3.17
N GLU A 21 8.29 -23.12 2.19
CA GLU A 21 7.23 -24.15 2.06
C GLU A 21 5.82 -23.65 1.71
N ASP A 22 5.65 -22.33 1.60
CA ASP A 22 4.40 -21.72 1.14
C ASP A 22 4.43 -21.44 -0.37
N LEU A 23 3.35 -21.82 -1.05
CA LEU A 23 3.06 -21.44 -2.44
C LEU A 23 1.95 -20.38 -2.48
N ASN A 24 2.29 -19.15 -2.82
CA ASN A 24 1.32 -18.08 -3.07
C ASN A 24 1.02 -17.97 -4.56
N LEU A 25 -0.25 -18.16 -4.92
CA LEU A 25 -0.78 -17.93 -6.25
C LEU A 25 -1.57 -16.63 -6.25
N ARG A 26 -1.22 -15.73 -7.15
CA ARG A 26 -1.81 -14.39 -7.24
C ARG A 26 -2.13 -14.05 -8.68
N TYR A 27 -3.36 -13.62 -8.93
CA TYR A 27 -3.73 -12.97 -10.18
C TYR A 27 -3.74 -11.45 -9.97
N SER A 28 -3.30 -10.68 -10.96
CA SER A 28 -3.35 -9.21 -10.89
C SER A 28 -3.92 -8.67 -12.19
N TYR A 29 -5.18 -8.26 -12.13
CA TYR A 29 -5.81 -7.44 -13.16
C TYR A 29 -5.60 -5.97 -12.82
N LYS A 30 -5.34 -5.15 -13.84
CA LYS A 30 -5.21 -3.70 -13.68
C LYS A 30 -5.59 -2.99 -14.97
N ASP A 31 -6.48 -2.02 -14.85
CA ASP A 31 -6.78 -1.02 -15.88
C ASP A 31 -6.33 0.38 -15.41
N GLU A 32 -6.81 1.44 -16.08
CA GLU A 32 -6.48 2.83 -15.74
C GLU A 32 -6.98 3.25 -14.35
N GLU A 33 -8.14 2.75 -13.96
CA GLU A 33 -8.87 3.18 -12.77
C GLU A 33 -8.82 2.14 -11.65
N MET A 34 -8.63 0.87 -11.96
CA MET A 34 -8.79 -0.23 -11.00
C MET A 34 -7.65 -1.23 -11.02
N SER A 35 -7.50 -1.91 -9.89
CA SER A 35 -6.72 -3.14 -9.80
C SER A 35 -7.48 -4.13 -8.94
N PHE A 36 -7.58 -5.37 -9.43
CA PHE A 36 -8.19 -6.48 -8.71
C PHE A 36 -7.18 -7.61 -8.61
N ILE A 37 -6.91 -8.04 -7.37
CA ILE A 37 -5.77 -8.88 -7.05
C ILE A 37 -6.20 -9.97 -6.07
N PRO A 38 -6.83 -11.05 -6.54
CA PRO A 38 -7.09 -12.22 -5.71
C PRO A 38 -5.81 -13.03 -5.52
N SER A 39 -5.69 -13.67 -4.38
CA SER A 39 -4.60 -14.59 -4.08
C SER A 39 -5.04 -15.73 -3.16
N ILE A 40 -4.37 -16.87 -3.31
CA ILE A 40 -4.47 -18.03 -2.44
C ILE A 40 -3.07 -18.47 -2.03
N SER A 41 -2.90 -18.82 -0.76
CA SER A 41 -1.67 -19.42 -0.23
C SER A 41 -1.90 -20.91 0.04
N LEU A 42 -0.95 -21.75 -0.33
CA LEU A 42 -0.94 -23.20 -0.08
C LEU A 42 0.26 -23.55 0.80
N PRO A 43 0.14 -24.53 1.72
CA PRO A 43 -1.00 -25.45 1.88
C PRO A 43 -2.15 -24.92 2.74
N SER A 44 -2.03 -23.73 3.35
CA SER A 44 -3.06 -23.18 4.25
C SER A 44 -4.43 -22.99 3.59
N ASN A 45 -4.48 -22.92 2.26
CA ASN A 45 -5.65 -22.55 1.46
C ASN A 45 -6.17 -21.14 1.76
N ALA A 46 -5.35 -20.29 2.38
CA ALA A 46 -5.75 -18.96 2.79
C ALA A 46 -6.04 -18.08 1.58
N VAL A 47 -7.28 -17.59 1.49
CA VAL A 47 -7.71 -16.73 0.39
C VAL A 47 -7.69 -15.27 0.84
N SER A 48 -7.23 -14.39 -0.04
CA SER A 48 -7.37 -12.94 0.15
C SER A 48 -7.58 -12.23 -1.18
N PHE A 49 -8.07 -11.00 -1.11
CA PHE A 49 -8.08 -10.13 -2.28
C PHE A 49 -7.65 -8.71 -1.93
N ALA A 50 -6.94 -8.07 -2.85
CA ALA A 50 -6.73 -6.64 -2.81
C ALA A 50 -7.49 -5.97 -3.96
N PHE A 51 -8.16 -4.88 -3.64
CA PHE A 51 -8.86 -4.02 -4.58
C PHE A 51 -8.27 -2.61 -4.51
N LYS A 52 -8.07 -1.96 -5.65
CA LYS A 52 -7.64 -0.56 -5.71
C LYS A 52 -8.51 0.16 -6.73
N ARG A 53 -9.03 1.34 -6.37
CA ARG A 53 -9.82 2.21 -7.26
C ARG A 53 -9.21 3.60 -7.25
N ARG A 54 -9.06 4.20 -8.42
CA ARG A 54 -8.81 5.63 -8.61
C ARG A 54 -10.13 6.27 -8.97
N PHE A 55 -10.42 7.40 -8.34
CA PHE A 55 -11.58 8.23 -8.68
C PHE A 55 -11.18 9.41 -9.58
N GLY A 56 -9.87 9.58 -9.80
CA GLY A 56 -9.29 10.59 -10.66
C GLY A 56 -7.76 10.53 -10.61
N SER A 57 -7.12 11.62 -11.04
CA SER A 57 -5.66 11.75 -10.97
C SER A 57 -5.15 11.82 -9.52
N SER A 58 -5.91 12.47 -8.63
CA SER A 58 -5.55 12.74 -7.23
C SER A 58 -5.91 11.62 -6.26
N ASP A 59 -7.05 10.97 -6.47
CA ASP A 59 -7.70 10.13 -5.47
C ASP A 59 -7.53 8.65 -5.74
N LYS A 60 -7.19 7.92 -4.70
CA LYS A 60 -7.05 6.47 -4.75
C LYS A 60 -7.49 5.82 -3.44
N LEU A 61 -8.40 4.85 -3.55
CA LEU A 61 -8.75 3.92 -2.51
C LEU A 61 -8.02 2.59 -2.73
N SER A 62 -7.52 1.99 -1.66
CA SER A 62 -7.01 0.62 -1.63
C SER A 62 -7.71 -0.12 -0.50
N TYR A 63 -8.14 -1.34 -0.77
CA TYR A 63 -8.78 -2.24 0.17
C TYR A 63 -8.11 -3.60 0.07
N TRP A 64 -7.97 -4.28 1.19
CA TRP A 64 -7.49 -5.66 1.25
C TRP A 64 -8.31 -6.42 2.27
N TYR A 65 -8.60 -7.68 1.98
CA TYR A 65 -9.39 -8.57 2.83
C TYR A 65 -8.81 -9.98 2.79
N ASN A 66 -8.70 -10.60 3.96
CA ASN A 66 -8.34 -12.00 4.17
C ASN A 66 -9.58 -12.76 4.64
N PHE A 67 -9.96 -13.81 3.90
CA PHE A 67 -11.18 -14.57 4.18
C PHE A 67 -11.05 -15.48 5.40
N ASP A 68 -9.85 -15.94 5.73
CA ASP A 68 -9.63 -16.86 6.84
C ASP A 68 -9.67 -16.13 8.18
N SER A 69 -8.94 -15.02 8.27
CA SER A 69 -8.85 -14.23 9.52
C SER A 69 -9.96 -13.20 9.66
N SER A 70 -10.76 -12.97 8.60
CA SER A 70 -11.65 -11.80 8.48
C SER A 70 -10.93 -10.45 8.64
N SER A 71 -9.60 -10.43 8.55
CA SER A 71 -8.80 -9.21 8.63
C SER A 71 -8.95 -8.40 7.36
N TRP A 72 -9.02 -7.09 7.50
CA TRP A 72 -9.13 -6.17 6.40
C TRP A 72 -8.39 -4.88 6.67
N SER A 73 -7.94 -4.23 5.61
CA SER A 73 -7.38 -2.90 5.69
C SER A 73 -7.88 -2.02 4.55
N THR A 74 -8.02 -0.74 4.82
CA THR A 74 -8.36 0.26 3.81
C THR A 74 -7.42 1.44 3.91
N VAL A 75 -7.07 2.00 2.76
CA VAL A 75 -6.22 3.18 2.66
C VAL A 75 -6.78 4.09 1.59
N TYR A 76 -7.16 5.28 2.00
CA TYR A 76 -7.41 6.40 1.11
C TYR A 76 -6.13 7.23 0.93
N LYS A 77 -5.89 7.68 -0.30
CA LYS A 77 -4.82 8.58 -0.66
C LYS A 77 -5.39 9.70 -1.52
N HIS A 78 -5.10 10.93 -1.13
CA HIS A 78 -5.34 12.13 -1.91
C HIS A 78 -4.01 12.83 -2.22
N THR A 79 -3.84 13.29 -3.46
CA THR A 79 -2.63 14.01 -3.90
C THR A 79 -3.03 15.38 -4.40
N VAL A 80 -2.43 16.44 -3.84
CA VAL A 80 -2.60 17.83 -4.29
C VAL A 80 -1.30 18.27 -4.95
N GLY A 81 -1.36 18.54 -6.26
CA GLY A 81 -0.16 18.87 -7.04
C GLY A 81 0.89 17.77 -6.98
N LYS A 82 2.18 18.15 -6.89
CA LYS A 82 3.31 17.22 -6.82
C LYS A 82 3.86 17.03 -5.42
N ASP A 83 3.57 17.97 -4.52
CA ASP A 83 4.27 18.14 -3.27
C ASP A 83 3.47 17.69 -2.05
N LEU A 84 2.14 17.60 -2.15
CA LEU A 84 1.29 17.32 -1.00
C LEU A 84 0.55 16.00 -1.17
N LYS A 85 0.67 15.11 -0.19
CA LYS A 85 -0.10 13.85 -0.16
C LYS A 85 -0.70 13.63 1.20
N PHE A 86 -2.02 13.50 1.22
CA PHE A 86 -2.75 13.03 2.37
C PHE A 86 -3.03 11.54 2.21
N LYS A 87 -2.87 10.79 3.30
CA LYS A 87 -3.31 9.40 3.38
C LYS A 87 -4.02 9.19 4.70
N ALA A 88 -5.10 8.42 4.67
CA ALA A 88 -5.73 7.90 5.86
C ALA A 88 -5.99 6.42 5.66
N GLY A 89 -5.89 5.64 6.72
CA GLY A 89 -6.13 4.22 6.63
C GLY A 89 -6.52 3.61 7.96
N TYR A 90 -7.02 2.39 7.87
CA TYR A 90 -7.34 1.54 8.99
C TYR A 90 -6.88 0.13 8.67
N ASP A 91 -6.35 -0.56 9.68
CA ASP A 91 -5.96 -1.95 9.62
C ASP A 91 -6.62 -2.71 10.78
N SER A 92 -7.45 -3.70 10.47
CA SER A 92 -8.22 -4.43 11.47
C SER A 92 -7.41 -5.47 12.23
N GLU A 93 -6.28 -5.92 11.69
CA GLU A 93 -5.44 -6.93 12.34
C GLU A 93 -4.70 -6.31 13.53
N VAL A 94 -4.20 -5.09 13.36
CA VAL A 94 -3.59 -4.29 14.45
C VAL A 94 -4.56 -3.31 15.11
N ARG A 95 -5.81 -3.26 14.63
CA ARG A 95 -6.88 -2.37 15.13
C ARG A 95 -6.45 -0.92 15.21
N LEU A 96 -5.81 -0.42 14.16
CA LEU A 96 -5.13 0.88 14.15
C LEU A 96 -5.65 1.77 13.02
N GLY A 97 -6.22 2.91 13.40
CA GLY A 97 -6.46 4.02 12.48
C GLY A 97 -5.22 4.89 12.36
N TRP A 98 -4.94 5.40 11.17
CA TRP A 98 -3.85 6.34 10.97
C TRP A 98 -4.17 7.36 9.89
N ALA A 99 -3.59 8.56 10.04
CA ALA A 99 -3.60 9.59 9.03
C ALA A 99 -2.19 10.15 8.86
N SER A 100 -1.78 10.45 7.63
CA SER A 100 -0.48 11.05 7.37
C SER A 100 -0.53 12.13 6.30
N LEU A 101 0.22 13.20 6.53
CA LEU A 101 0.47 14.27 5.59
C LEU A 101 1.93 14.23 5.16
N TRP A 102 2.16 14.15 3.86
CA TRP A 102 3.47 14.26 3.24
C TRP A 102 3.63 15.60 2.53
N LEU A 103 4.77 16.25 2.75
CA LEU A 103 5.17 17.52 2.14
C LEU A 103 6.51 17.34 1.39
N GLY A 104 6.55 17.70 0.10
CA GLY A 104 7.74 17.77 -0.76
C GLY A 104 7.63 17.00 -2.09
N ASP A 105 8.26 17.52 -3.15
CA ASP A 105 8.17 17.06 -4.55
C ASP A 105 8.55 15.57 -4.74
N GLU A 106 7.58 14.79 -5.24
CA GLU A 106 7.78 13.38 -5.59
C GLU A 106 8.39 13.16 -6.99
N ASP A 107 8.20 14.08 -7.95
CA ASP A 107 8.38 13.83 -9.40
C ASP A 107 9.72 14.30 -9.99
N GLY A 108 10.45 15.21 -9.35
CA GLY A 108 11.76 15.60 -9.90
C GLY A 108 12.70 14.39 -9.91
N LYS A 109 13.01 13.91 -11.13
CA LYS A 109 14.11 12.99 -11.44
C LYS A 109 15.34 13.40 -10.62
N THR A 110 16.02 12.41 -10.07
CA THR A 110 17.20 12.53 -9.20
C THR A 110 18.46 13.05 -9.92
N THR A 111 18.30 13.89 -10.94
CA THR A 111 19.38 14.35 -11.82
C THR A 111 19.49 15.88 -11.87
N THR A 112 18.55 16.65 -11.31
CA THR A 112 18.49 18.11 -11.55
C THR A 112 18.15 19.01 -10.35
N ALA A 113 18.11 18.52 -9.10
CA ALA A 113 17.81 19.39 -7.95
C ALA A 113 18.72 19.08 -6.73
N PRO A 114 19.60 20.00 -6.27
CA PRO A 114 20.59 19.72 -5.24
C PRO A 114 20.06 19.43 -3.83
N MET A 115 18.77 19.63 -3.53
CA MET A 115 18.25 19.41 -2.17
C MET A 115 16.77 19.00 -2.21
N LYS A 116 16.48 17.70 -2.10
CA LYS A 116 15.11 17.21 -1.91
C LYS A 116 14.91 16.75 -0.46
N MET A 117 13.99 17.42 0.24
CA MET A 117 13.51 17.03 1.57
C MET A 117 12.04 16.64 1.49
N LYS A 118 11.68 15.55 2.16
CA LYS A 118 10.30 15.14 2.38
C LYS A 118 10.04 15.04 3.86
N VAL A 119 8.91 15.59 4.28
CA VAL A 119 8.47 15.54 5.67
C VAL A 119 7.14 14.81 5.73
N GLN A 120 7.01 13.92 6.72
CA GLN A 120 5.78 13.21 7.02
C GLN A 120 5.38 13.52 8.47
N PHE A 121 4.12 13.91 8.62
CA PHE A 121 3.42 13.89 9.90
C PHE A 121 2.46 12.72 9.86
N MET A 122 2.47 11.84 10.86
CA MET A 122 1.55 10.72 10.94
C MET A 122 0.95 10.63 12.34
N LEU A 123 -0.37 10.63 12.42
CA LEU A 123 -1.12 10.32 13.63
C LEU A 123 -1.54 8.85 13.57
N GLN A 124 -1.29 8.11 14.64
CA GLN A 124 -1.73 6.74 14.87
C GLN A 124 -2.68 6.71 16.06
N VAL A 125 -3.85 6.11 15.88
CA VAL A 125 -4.91 6.04 16.89
C VAL A 125 -5.38 4.58 17.00
N PRO A 126 -4.96 3.87 18.06
CA PRO A 126 -5.45 2.52 18.34
C PRO A 126 -6.95 2.54 18.62
N GLN A 127 -7.67 1.54 18.13
CA GLN A 127 -9.11 1.40 18.34
C GLN A 127 -9.46 1.19 19.82
N ASP A 128 -8.61 0.47 20.55
CA ASP A 128 -8.87 0.03 21.93
C ASP A 128 -8.52 1.07 22.99
N ASP A 129 -7.55 1.93 22.72
CA ASP A 129 -7.11 2.95 23.67
C ASP A 129 -6.65 4.21 22.93
N ILE A 130 -7.52 5.21 22.89
CA ILE A 130 -7.24 6.50 22.28
C ILE A 130 -6.13 7.26 23.00
N ASN A 131 -5.90 7.01 24.29
CA ASN A 131 -4.85 7.68 25.07
C ASN A 131 -3.45 7.20 24.67
N SER A 132 -3.36 6.01 24.08
CA SER A 132 -2.13 5.48 23.48
C SER A 132 -1.85 6.00 22.06
N SER A 133 -2.57 7.05 21.62
CA SER A 133 -2.33 7.67 20.33
C SER A 133 -0.94 8.29 20.24
N ALA A 134 -0.31 8.14 19.08
CA ALA A 134 1.07 8.58 18.84
C ALA A 134 1.14 9.47 17.61
N LEU A 135 1.89 10.58 17.73
CA LEU A 135 2.26 11.41 16.62
C LEU A 135 3.71 11.10 16.22
N MET A 136 3.90 10.65 14.98
CA MET A 136 5.21 10.38 14.41
C MET A 136 5.59 11.47 13.41
N PHE A 137 6.86 11.86 13.49
CA PHE A 137 7.48 12.78 12.55
C PHE A 137 8.62 12.07 11.82
N ARG A 138 8.59 12.10 10.50
CA ARG A 138 9.64 11.50 9.67
C ARG A 138 10.15 12.49 8.64
N VAL A 139 11.45 12.71 8.66
CA VAL A 139 12.16 13.49 7.63
C VAL A 139 12.96 12.54 6.76
N LYS A 140 12.83 12.69 5.44
CA LYS A 140 13.67 12.01 4.46
C LYS A 140 14.36 13.08 3.63
N LYS A 141 15.67 13.23 3.82
CA LYS A 141 16.52 14.14 3.06
C LYS A 141 17.50 13.33 2.22
N ARG A 142 17.67 13.70 0.94
CA ARG A 142 18.84 13.27 0.16
C ARG A 142 19.93 14.31 0.29
N TRP A 143 21.14 13.82 0.56
CA TRP A 143 22.37 14.58 0.50
C TRP A 143 23.11 14.07 -0.74
N ASP A 144 22.77 14.62 -1.90
CA ASP A 144 23.61 14.43 -3.07
C ASP A 144 24.64 15.57 -3.01
N ILE A 145 25.93 15.23 -2.81
CA ILE A 145 27.08 16.14 -2.93
C ILE A 145 27.56 16.09 -4.37
#